data_AF-A0A1V6PN92-F1
#
_entry.id   AF-A0A1V6PN92-F1
#
_cell.length_a   1.000
_cell.length_b   1.000
_cell.length_c   1.000
_cell.angle_alpha   90.00
_cell.angle_beta   90.00
_cell.angle_gamma   90.00
#
_symmetry.space_group_name_H-M   'P 1'
#
loop_
_entity.id
_entity.type
_entity.pdbx_description
1 polymer ?
#
loop_
_entity_poly.entity_id
_entity_poly.type
_entity_poly.pdbx_seq_one_letter_code
_entity_poly.pdbx_strand_id
1 'polypeptide(L)'
;MIPTWQPPRDYRNRAVVVLGGGVLGRRIGCIWASAGYNVRIRDPSPQQREECVAYFEENVASYAEKTGQKPGTVKTYENIEEALVDAWLVIEAVPEKLQLKIDTFAELDAMAPSDCILASNSSSYKSSEMLAKVSDAAKSRILNMHYYMPPQCMVVELMTDGHTEEGIFPFLVERCKEAATLPYVARKQSTGFIFNRLWAAVKRETLTILAEGVSVPEEIDSLWTEMFLKGGATPCKMMDDVGLDTVALIESHYVEERGLSPAKTVDFLNTNYIHSGKLGTKSSHGGLYPPSAAKANEMRGPSVLVLDIGLSSPTPTIASGSILEYSTTGKIKRTLAKDQALPDGLAVDIDSRLIFWTNMGIPGKQDGAVFSLNLDTKAIETIVAPGTINTPKQLTLDNATKKIYFCDREGCYVYRCNFDGSDLEALVSTGDSGNPPAQNIHNWCVGIAIAPKLGKFYWTQKGPSKGGQGRIFCANISTPAGQSATSRSDVVCILEGLPEPIDLEIDESSNSLYWTDRGELPFGNSLNRARLDESGRPLETKSSQKHEVLARNFNETIGLKIDASNNTIYVTDLGGSIYRCDLDGKNKSVLVSDSNRAFTGITLL
;
A
#
# COMPACT_ATOMS: atom_id res chain seq x y z
N MET A 1 -53.51 14.58 -1.38
CA MET A 1 -53.36 13.81 -0.13
C MET A 1 -52.27 14.47 0.69
N ILE A 2 -52.58 14.85 1.93
CA ILE A 2 -51.56 15.34 2.87
C ILE A 2 -50.68 14.13 3.22
N PRO A 3 -49.33 14.21 3.21
CA PRO A 3 -48.50 13.09 3.61
C PRO A 3 -48.86 12.67 5.04
N THR A 4 -49.19 11.39 5.24
CA THR A 4 -49.52 10.80 6.56
C THR A 4 -48.31 10.77 7.48
N TRP A 5 -47.11 10.72 6.92
CA TRP A 5 -45.85 10.71 7.65
C TRP A 5 -45.26 12.11 7.85
N GLN A 6 -44.66 12.33 9.02
CA GLN A 6 -43.94 13.56 9.38
C GLN A 6 -42.46 13.25 9.67
N PRO A 7 -41.51 14.11 9.25
CA PRO A 7 -40.11 13.94 9.60
C PRO A 7 -39.87 13.85 11.11
N PRO A 8 -38.83 13.12 11.56
CA PRO A 8 -38.46 13.08 12.96
C PRO A 8 -38.24 14.50 13.48
N ARG A 9 -38.83 14.83 14.64
CA ARG A 9 -38.75 16.19 15.19
C ARG A 9 -37.33 16.49 15.63
N ASP A 10 -36.85 17.70 15.35
CA ASP A 10 -35.53 18.18 15.76
C ASP A 10 -34.37 17.24 15.38
N TYR A 11 -34.48 16.57 14.22
CA TYR A 11 -33.50 15.59 13.76
C TYR A 11 -32.06 16.13 13.64
N ARG A 12 -31.87 17.45 13.59
CA ARG A 12 -30.54 18.08 13.52
C ARG A 12 -29.77 18.04 14.84
N ASN A 13 -30.47 18.15 15.96
CA ASN A 13 -29.85 18.15 17.29
C ASN A 13 -29.84 16.75 17.93
N ARG A 14 -30.57 15.82 17.33
CA ARG A 14 -30.67 14.41 17.71
C ARG A 14 -29.57 13.56 17.08
N ALA A 15 -29.31 12.40 17.67
CA ALA A 15 -28.21 11.53 17.22
C ALA A 15 -28.60 10.66 16.01
N VAL A 16 -27.63 10.46 15.11
CA VAL A 16 -27.60 9.29 14.21
C VAL A 16 -26.90 8.17 14.96
N VAL A 17 -27.52 7.01 15.04
CA VAL A 17 -26.97 5.84 15.73
C VAL A 17 -26.56 4.79 14.70
N VAL A 18 -25.36 4.24 14.85
CA VAL A 18 -24.88 3.09 14.08
C VAL A 18 -24.69 1.91 15.02
N LEU A 19 -25.35 0.78 14.73
CA LEU A 19 -25.20 -0.45 15.51
C LEU A 19 -24.16 -1.35 14.82
N GLY A 20 -22.99 -1.47 15.42
CA GLY A 20 -21.83 -2.18 14.89
C GLY A 20 -20.71 -1.22 14.51
N GLY A 21 -19.57 -1.33 15.18
CA GLY A 21 -18.32 -0.57 14.96
C GLY A 21 -17.34 -1.28 14.02
N GLY A 22 -17.84 -2.21 13.19
CA GLY A 22 -17.08 -2.91 12.16
C GLY A 22 -16.51 -1.97 11.09
N VAL A 23 -15.94 -2.55 10.03
CA VAL A 23 -15.33 -1.80 8.92
C VAL A 23 -16.32 -0.82 8.29
N LEU A 24 -17.54 -1.26 7.95
CA LEU A 24 -18.56 -0.39 7.36
C LEU A 24 -19.17 0.55 8.39
N GLY A 25 -19.50 0.08 9.58
CA GLY A 25 -20.17 0.88 10.61
C GLY A 25 -19.40 2.13 11.01
N ARG A 26 -18.08 2.04 11.24
CA ARG A 26 -17.24 3.21 11.55
C ARG A 26 -17.19 4.23 10.40
N ARG A 27 -17.22 3.76 9.15
CA ARG A 27 -17.21 4.59 7.94
C ARG A 27 -18.55 5.29 7.74
N ILE A 28 -19.66 4.59 7.98
CA ILE A 28 -21.02 5.18 8.00
C ILE A 28 -21.10 6.26 9.07
N GLY A 29 -20.56 5.99 10.28
CA GLY A 29 -20.49 6.98 11.34
C GLY A 29 -19.71 8.23 10.93
N CYS A 30 -18.55 8.06 10.30
CA CYS A 30 -17.73 9.16 9.78
C CYS A 30 -18.45 10.00 8.70
N ILE A 31 -19.20 9.36 7.78
CA ILE A 31 -20.05 10.02 6.77
C ILE A 31 -21.04 10.99 7.40
N TRP A 32 -21.82 10.51 8.39
CA TRP A 32 -22.82 11.35 9.02
C TRP A 32 -22.18 12.45 9.87
N ALA A 33 -21.12 12.13 10.59
CA ALA A 33 -20.43 13.10 11.42
C ALA A 33 -19.78 14.21 10.59
N SER A 34 -19.24 13.91 9.41
CA SER A 34 -18.66 14.93 8.53
C SER A 34 -19.68 15.96 8.05
N ALA A 35 -20.95 15.58 7.95
CA ALA A 35 -22.07 16.48 7.61
C ALA A 35 -22.58 17.31 8.81
N GLY A 36 -21.91 17.26 9.95
CA GLY A 36 -22.28 18.03 11.14
C GLY A 36 -23.23 17.31 12.10
N TYR A 37 -23.59 16.04 11.86
CA TYR A 37 -24.46 15.30 12.77
C TYR A 37 -23.71 14.78 14.00
N ASN A 38 -24.41 14.70 15.14
CA ASN A 38 -23.93 13.94 16.28
C ASN A 38 -24.19 12.46 16.04
N VAL A 39 -23.13 11.67 16.10
CA VAL A 39 -23.15 10.24 15.81
C VAL A 39 -22.84 9.45 17.06
N ARG A 40 -23.59 8.36 17.26
CA ARG A 40 -23.34 7.39 18.32
C ARG A 40 -23.12 6.02 17.69
N ILE A 41 -22.03 5.37 18.04
CA ILE A 41 -21.74 4.03 17.54
C ILE A 41 -21.81 3.05 18.71
N ARG A 42 -22.69 2.06 18.60
CA ARG A 42 -22.80 0.99 19.58
C ARG A 42 -22.06 -0.24 19.10
N ASP A 43 -21.15 -0.77 19.89
CA ASP A 43 -20.52 -2.07 19.65
C ASP A 43 -20.20 -2.74 21.00
N PRO A 44 -20.50 -4.04 21.19
CA PRO A 44 -20.14 -4.74 22.43
C PRO A 44 -18.61 -4.85 22.65
N SER A 45 -17.81 -4.82 21.59
CA SER A 45 -16.34 -4.92 21.69
C SER A 45 -15.69 -3.58 22.03
N PRO A 46 -14.90 -3.47 23.12
CA PRO A 46 -14.17 -2.23 23.44
C PRO A 46 -13.17 -1.85 22.35
N GLN A 47 -12.49 -2.84 21.75
CA GLN A 47 -11.57 -2.62 20.64
C GLN A 47 -12.27 -1.95 19.44
N GLN A 48 -13.45 -2.45 19.06
CA GLN A 48 -14.19 -1.87 17.93
C GLN A 48 -14.64 -0.44 18.23
N ARG A 49 -14.98 -0.14 19.49
CA ARG A 49 -15.32 1.23 19.92
C ARG A 49 -14.12 2.17 19.84
N GLU A 50 -12.94 1.75 20.29
CA GLU A 50 -11.69 2.54 20.19
C GLU A 50 -11.34 2.81 18.72
N GLU A 51 -11.37 1.77 17.88
CA GLU A 51 -11.11 1.90 16.44
C GLU A 51 -12.11 2.82 15.72
N CYS A 52 -13.35 2.93 16.18
CA CYS A 52 -14.31 3.89 15.63
C CYS A 52 -13.89 5.34 15.90
N VAL A 53 -13.42 5.63 17.12
CA VAL A 53 -12.97 6.97 17.51
C VAL A 53 -11.71 7.34 16.72
N ALA A 54 -10.72 6.44 16.67
CA ALA A 54 -9.50 6.64 15.91
C ALA A 54 -9.80 6.89 14.41
N TYR A 55 -10.65 6.05 13.81
CA TYR A 55 -11.04 6.23 12.40
C TYR A 55 -11.71 7.60 12.16
N PHE A 56 -12.58 8.04 13.07
CA PHE A 56 -13.19 9.36 12.98
C PHE A 56 -12.15 10.48 13.06
N GLU A 57 -11.26 10.46 14.06
CA GLU A 57 -10.23 11.48 14.27
C GLU A 57 -9.28 11.61 13.07
N GLU A 58 -8.90 10.49 12.47
CA GLU A 58 -8.01 10.43 11.30
C GLU A 58 -8.68 10.89 10.00
N ASN A 59 -9.97 10.59 9.80
CA ASN A 59 -10.58 10.66 8.47
C ASN A 59 -11.63 11.78 8.31
N VAL A 60 -12.24 12.27 9.40
CA VAL A 60 -13.40 13.16 9.29
C VAL A 60 -13.11 14.45 8.54
N ALA A 61 -11.88 14.99 8.66
CA ALA A 61 -11.48 16.19 7.93
C ALA A 61 -11.61 16.01 6.41
N SER A 62 -11.09 14.90 5.87
CA SER A 62 -11.18 14.59 4.44
C SER A 62 -12.61 14.36 3.96
N TYR A 63 -13.47 13.76 4.81
CA TYR A 63 -14.88 13.60 4.49
C TYR A 63 -15.61 14.96 4.51
N ALA A 64 -15.27 15.82 5.48
CA ALA A 64 -15.89 17.12 5.67
C ALA A 64 -15.61 18.08 4.50
N GLU A 65 -14.45 17.97 3.84
CA GLU A 65 -14.14 18.71 2.59
C GLU A 65 -15.23 18.53 1.52
N LYS A 66 -15.82 17.32 1.42
CA LYS A 66 -16.89 17.05 0.44
C LYS A 66 -18.23 17.64 0.83
N THR A 67 -18.46 17.86 2.12
CA THR A 67 -19.73 18.41 2.66
C THR A 67 -19.69 19.92 2.86
N GLY A 68 -18.50 20.50 3.04
CA GLY A 68 -18.31 21.90 3.42
C GLY A 68 -18.82 22.26 4.82
N GLN A 69 -19.15 21.27 5.66
CA GLN A 69 -19.70 21.47 7.00
C GLN A 69 -18.62 21.35 8.08
N LYS A 70 -18.87 21.97 9.23
CA LYS A 70 -18.11 21.67 10.44
C LYS A 70 -18.50 20.27 10.92
N PRO A 71 -17.54 19.36 11.15
CA PRO A 71 -17.85 18.04 11.68
C PRO A 71 -18.62 18.10 12.99
N GLY A 72 -19.56 17.15 13.15
CA GLY A 72 -20.23 16.87 14.41
C GLY A 72 -19.35 16.04 15.34
N THR A 73 -19.98 15.26 16.21
CA THR A 73 -19.25 14.42 17.20
C THR A 73 -19.49 12.94 16.95
N VAL A 74 -18.50 12.10 17.26
CA VAL A 74 -18.68 10.64 17.36
C VAL A 74 -18.48 10.24 18.82
N LYS A 75 -19.43 9.51 19.38
CA LYS A 75 -19.33 8.87 20.70
C LYS A 75 -19.63 7.39 20.59
N THR A 76 -18.98 6.57 21.41
CA THR A 76 -19.17 5.12 21.40
C THR A 76 -19.84 4.63 22.67
N TYR A 77 -20.64 3.58 22.54
CA TYR A 77 -21.42 3.00 23.65
C TYR A 77 -21.36 1.48 23.59
N GLU A 78 -21.38 0.84 24.76
CA GLU A 78 -21.53 -0.62 24.88
C GLU A 78 -23.00 -1.03 24.90
N ASN A 79 -23.79 -0.33 25.72
CA ASN A 79 -25.21 -0.57 25.92
C ASN A 79 -26.04 0.07 24.79
N ILE A 80 -27.06 -0.65 24.32
CA ILE A 80 -27.91 -0.19 23.23
C ILE A 80 -28.89 0.90 23.69
N GLU A 81 -29.38 0.80 24.93
CA GLU A 81 -30.30 1.74 25.56
C GLU A 81 -29.70 3.15 25.60
N GLU A 82 -28.44 3.27 26.04
CA GLU A 82 -27.71 4.53 26.11
C GLU A 82 -27.46 5.12 24.71
N ALA A 83 -27.13 4.26 23.74
CA ALA A 83 -26.88 4.69 22.37
C ALA A 83 -28.15 5.29 21.73
N LEU A 84 -29.32 4.72 22.01
CA LEU A 84 -30.60 5.07 21.38
C LEU A 84 -31.28 6.33 21.95
N VAL A 85 -30.81 6.90 23.07
CA VAL A 85 -31.41 8.09 23.67
C VAL A 85 -31.49 9.24 22.66
N ASP A 86 -32.70 9.71 22.36
CA ASP A 86 -32.96 10.77 21.38
C ASP A 86 -32.49 10.48 19.94
N ALA A 87 -32.26 9.22 19.57
CA ALA A 87 -31.91 8.85 18.19
C ALA A 87 -33.02 9.26 17.21
N TRP A 88 -32.68 9.87 16.06
CA TRP A 88 -33.65 10.12 14.98
C TRP A 88 -33.49 9.15 13.80
N LEU A 89 -32.29 8.59 13.64
CA LEU A 89 -31.96 7.58 12.64
C LEU A 89 -31.07 6.52 13.29
N VAL A 90 -31.42 5.25 13.11
CA VAL A 90 -30.59 4.11 13.47
C VAL A 90 -30.20 3.36 12.20
N ILE A 91 -28.93 3.01 12.05
CA ILE A 91 -28.41 2.20 10.95
C ILE A 91 -27.77 0.95 11.55
N GLU A 92 -28.43 -0.19 11.34
CA GLU A 92 -27.95 -1.51 11.73
C GLU A 92 -26.86 -1.97 10.76
N ALA A 93 -25.66 -2.25 11.30
CA ALA A 93 -24.49 -2.77 10.60
C ALA A 93 -23.80 -3.88 11.43
N VAL A 94 -24.62 -4.73 12.08
CA VAL A 94 -24.19 -5.91 12.85
C VAL A 94 -23.86 -7.08 11.90
N PRO A 95 -23.20 -8.15 12.39
CA PRO A 95 -22.84 -9.31 11.55
C PRO A 95 -24.00 -9.87 10.75
N GLU A 96 -23.69 -10.39 9.55
CA GLU A 96 -24.68 -10.86 8.56
C GLU A 96 -25.30 -12.21 8.95
N LYS A 97 -26.08 -12.23 10.04
CA LYS A 97 -26.82 -13.38 10.56
C LYS A 97 -28.28 -12.99 10.75
N LEU A 98 -29.21 -13.61 10.01
CA LEU A 98 -30.62 -13.22 10.01
C LEU A 98 -31.25 -13.18 11.42
N GLN A 99 -31.02 -14.20 12.23
CA GLN A 99 -31.59 -14.25 13.60
C GLN A 99 -31.11 -13.08 14.46
N LEU A 100 -29.82 -12.73 14.38
CA LEU A 100 -29.27 -11.60 15.11
C LEU A 100 -29.91 -10.28 14.68
N LYS A 101 -30.19 -10.10 13.38
CA LYS A 101 -30.87 -8.92 12.85
C LYS A 101 -32.33 -8.86 13.30
N ILE A 102 -33.05 -9.98 13.26
CA ILE A 102 -34.42 -10.08 13.81
C ILE A 102 -34.45 -9.65 15.29
N ASP A 103 -33.52 -10.15 16.09
CA ASP A 103 -33.43 -9.81 17.51
C ASP A 103 -33.08 -8.33 17.71
N THR A 104 -32.14 -7.80 16.91
CA THR A 104 -31.77 -6.38 16.92
C THR A 104 -32.96 -5.46 16.59
N PHE A 105 -33.76 -5.79 15.58
CA PHE A 105 -34.93 -4.98 15.23
C PHE A 105 -36.05 -5.06 16.27
N ALA A 106 -36.16 -6.17 17.01
CA ALA A 106 -37.06 -6.27 18.16
C ALA A 106 -36.63 -5.33 19.30
N GLU A 107 -35.33 -5.27 19.61
CA GLU A 107 -34.78 -4.31 20.58
C GLU A 107 -35.03 -2.86 20.14
N LEU A 108 -34.86 -2.57 18.84
CA LEU A 108 -35.12 -1.24 18.29
C LEU A 108 -36.59 -0.83 18.33
N ASP A 109 -37.51 -1.76 18.09
CA ASP A 109 -38.94 -1.50 18.24
C ASP A 109 -39.28 -1.12 19.69
N ALA A 110 -38.70 -1.84 20.66
CA ALA A 110 -38.96 -1.62 22.07
C ALA A 110 -38.32 -0.33 22.65
N MET A 111 -37.15 0.08 22.14
CA MET A 111 -36.32 1.11 22.79
C MET A 111 -36.15 2.41 22.00
N ALA A 112 -36.19 2.35 20.66
CA ALA A 112 -35.94 3.55 19.86
C ALA A 112 -37.13 4.53 19.95
N PRO A 113 -36.89 5.86 19.89
CA PRO A 113 -37.98 6.84 19.86
C PRO A 113 -39.00 6.54 18.76
N SER A 114 -40.28 6.83 19.01
CA SER A 114 -41.38 6.43 18.12
C SER A 114 -41.31 7.05 16.72
N ASP A 115 -40.67 8.20 16.57
CA ASP A 115 -40.45 8.88 15.29
C ASP A 115 -39.07 8.56 14.67
N CYS A 116 -38.26 7.69 15.28
CA CYS A 116 -36.94 7.34 14.79
C CYS A 116 -37.02 6.40 13.57
N ILE A 117 -36.31 6.73 12.49
CA ILE A 117 -36.19 5.87 11.32
C ILE A 117 -35.19 4.74 11.62
N LEU A 118 -35.56 3.51 11.30
CA LEU A 118 -34.75 2.32 11.57
C LEU A 118 -34.31 1.68 10.25
N ALA A 119 -33.01 1.64 9.99
CA ALA A 119 -32.47 1.18 8.72
C ALA A 119 -31.52 0.01 8.90
N SER A 120 -31.51 -0.94 7.96
CA SER A 120 -30.48 -1.99 7.88
C SER A 120 -29.52 -1.78 6.72
N ASN A 121 -28.22 -1.89 6.98
CA ASN A 121 -27.15 -1.91 5.99
C ASN A 121 -26.93 -3.32 5.38
N SER A 122 -27.80 -4.30 5.66
CA SER A 122 -27.66 -5.64 5.11
C SER A 122 -27.66 -5.62 3.58
N SER A 123 -26.70 -6.33 3.00
CA SER A 123 -26.58 -6.53 1.55
C SER A 123 -27.30 -7.79 1.08
N SER A 124 -27.59 -8.72 2.01
CA SER A 124 -28.13 -10.04 1.72
C SER A 124 -29.62 -10.16 2.03
N TYR A 125 -30.10 -9.51 3.10
CA TYR A 125 -31.46 -9.67 3.62
C TYR A 125 -32.30 -8.41 3.41
N LYS A 126 -33.53 -8.61 2.95
CA LYS A 126 -34.54 -7.55 2.90
C LYS A 126 -34.96 -7.25 4.34
N SER A 127 -35.16 -5.98 4.65
CA SER A 127 -35.60 -5.55 5.99
C SER A 127 -36.93 -6.20 6.39
N SER A 128 -37.80 -6.54 5.44
CA SER A 128 -39.03 -7.31 5.66
C SER A 128 -38.80 -8.69 6.31
N GLU A 129 -37.64 -9.32 6.06
CA GLU A 129 -37.24 -10.59 6.66
C GLU A 129 -36.82 -10.44 8.13
N MET A 130 -36.56 -9.21 8.58
CA MET A 130 -36.11 -8.89 9.95
C MET A 130 -37.27 -8.55 10.88
N LEU A 131 -38.51 -8.49 10.38
CA LEU A 131 -39.67 -7.93 11.10
C LEU A 131 -40.45 -8.96 11.93
N ALA A 132 -39.97 -10.21 12.03
CA ALA A 132 -40.72 -11.30 12.66
C ALA A 132 -41.13 -11.02 14.13
N LYS A 133 -40.37 -10.18 14.82
CA LYS A 133 -40.59 -9.78 16.23
C LYS A 133 -40.93 -8.30 16.39
N VAL A 134 -41.24 -7.60 15.30
CA VAL A 134 -41.51 -6.15 15.28
C VAL A 134 -43.01 -5.89 15.24
N SER A 135 -43.48 -4.94 16.04
CA SER A 135 -44.86 -4.47 16.08
C SER A 135 -45.29 -3.84 14.76
N ASP A 136 -46.58 -3.96 14.41
CA ASP A 136 -47.09 -3.38 13.15
C ASP A 136 -46.91 -1.86 13.06
N ALA A 137 -46.95 -1.17 14.21
CA ALA A 137 -46.75 0.28 14.29
C ALA A 137 -45.33 0.71 13.88
N ALA A 138 -44.31 -0.13 14.13
CA ALA A 138 -42.92 0.20 13.81
C ALA A 138 -42.48 -0.23 12.41
N LYS A 139 -43.19 -1.14 11.74
CA LYS A 139 -42.86 -1.56 10.36
C LYS A 139 -42.83 -0.36 9.40
N SER A 140 -43.71 0.61 9.60
CA SER A 140 -43.83 1.78 8.73
C SER A 140 -42.61 2.73 8.75
N ARG A 141 -41.73 2.61 9.75
CA ARG A 141 -40.49 3.39 9.89
C ARG A 141 -39.21 2.59 9.62
N ILE A 142 -39.33 1.36 9.10
CA ILE A 142 -38.21 0.47 8.79
C ILE A 142 -37.92 0.42 7.29
N LEU A 143 -36.63 0.41 6.92
CA LEU A 143 -36.16 0.25 5.54
C LEU A 143 -34.78 -0.40 5.47
N ASN A 144 -34.34 -0.77 4.27
CA ASN A 144 -32.91 -0.96 4.02
C ASN A 144 -32.24 0.35 3.60
N MET A 145 -31.02 0.56 4.06
CA MET A 145 -30.12 1.67 3.72
C MET A 145 -28.73 1.09 3.49
N HIS A 146 -28.50 0.57 2.28
CA HIS A 146 -27.32 -0.21 1.93
C HIS A 146 -26.20 0.70 1.41
N TYR A 147 -25.11 0.80 2.16
CA TYR A 147 -23.91 1.53 1.81
C TYR A 147 -22.90 0.61 1.11
N TYR A 148 -22.27 1.14 0.06
CA TYR A 148 -21.05 0.56 -0.50
C TYR A 148 -19.82 1.01 0.30
N MET A 149 -18.62 0.55 -0.06
CA MET A 149 -17.37 0.82 0.69
C MET A 149 -16.89 2.28 0.61
N PRO A 150 -17.08 3.12 1.64
CA PRO A 150 -16.64 4.51 1.61
C PRO A 150 -15.19 4.65 2.12
N PRO A 151 -14.40 5.66 1.72
CA PRO A 151 -14.78 6.76 0.84
C PRO A 151 -14.66 6.42 -0.65
N GLN A 152 -14.24 5.19 -1.00
CA GLN A 152 -14.02 4.77 -2.40
C GLN A 152 -15.33 4.79 -3.20
N CYS A 153 -16.43 4.38 -2.59
CA CYS A 153 -17.77 4.41 -3.15
C CYS A 153 -18.72 5.07 -2.15
N MET A 154 -19.32 6.18 -2.55
CA MET A 154 -20.25 6.97 -1.72
C MET A 154 -21.73 6.65 -2.03
N VAL A 155 -22.00 5.57 -2.77
CA VAL A 155 -23.36 5.16 -3.15
C VAL A 155 -24.11 4.59 -1.95
N VAL A 156 -25.40 4.94 -1.85
CA VAL A 156 -26.33 4.39 -0.86
C VAL A 156 -27.63 4.00 -1.54
N GLU A 157 -28.10 2.76 -1.33
CA GLU A 157 -29.39 2.28 -1.83
C GLU A 157 -30.43 2.25 -0.71
N LEU A 158 -31.52 2.98 -0.88
CA LEU A 158 -32.69 2.97 0.01
C LEU A 158 -33.75 2.04 -0.57
N MET A 159 -34.28 1.11 0.23
CA MET A 159 -35.30 0.16 -0.25
C MET A 159 -36.39 -0.04 0.80
N THR A 160 -37.65 0.02 0.35
CA THR A 160 -38.81 -0.27 1.18
C THR A 160 -38.89 -1.74 1.59
N ASP A 161 -39.42 -2.01 2.79
CA ASP A 161 -39.83 -3.33 3.25
C ASP A 161 -41.26 -3.71 2.81
N GLY A 162 -41.95 -2.85 2.06
CA GLY A 162 -43.36 -2.98 1.66
C GLY A 162 -44.36 -2.33 2.61
N HIS A 163 -43.93 -1.96 3.82
CA HIS A 163 -44.70 -1.23 4.83
C HIS A 163 -44.17 0.19 5.07
N THR A 164 -42.91 0.48 4.71
CA THR A 164 -42.24 1.77 4.88
C THR A 164 -43.09 2.93 4.35
N GLU A 165 -43.25 3.98 5.15
CA GLU A 165 -43.92 5.21 4.74
C GLU A 165 -43.18 5.87 3.56
N GLU A 166 -43.92 6.20 2.50
CA GLU A 166 -43.36 6.78 1.28
C GLU A 166 -42.63 8.11 1.53
N GLY A 167 -43.06 8.87 2.54
CA GLY A 167 -42.47 10.16 2.92
C GLY A 167 -41.03 10.05 3.46
N ILE A 168 -40.60 8.88 3.93
CA ILE A 168 -39.25 8.66 4.46
C ILE A 168 -38.18 8.78 3.36
N PHE A 169 -38.48 8.29 2.16
CA PHE A 169 -37.51 8.25 1.05
C PHE A 169 -37.04 9.64 0.59
N PRO A 170 -37.92 10.59 0.20
CA PRO A 170 -37.47 11.93 -0.18
C PRO A 170 -36.77 12.64 0.98
N PHE A 171 -37.19 12.39 2.22
CA PHE A 171 -36.51 12.94 3.39
C PHE A 171 -35.06 12.41 3.51
N LEU A 172 -34.86 11.09 3.52
CA LEU A 172 -33.54 10.48 3.63
C LEU A 172 -32.65 10.76 2.42
N VAL A 173 -33.19 10.81 1.20
CA VAL A 173 -32.41 11.20 0.01
C VAL A 173 -31.74 12.56 0.22
N GLU A 174 -32.45 13.55 0.76
CA GLU A 174 -31.87 14.86 1.02
C GLU A 174 -30.85 14.82 2.17
N ARG A 175 -31.12 14.07 3.25
CA ARG A 175 -30.14 13.90 4.35
C ARG A 175 -28.86 13.18 3.91
N CYS A 176 -28.99 12.19 3.04
CA CYS A 176 -27.87 11.47 2.42
C CYS A 176 -26.99 12.39 1.58
N LYS A 177 -27.61 13.26 0.75
CA LYS A 177 -26.87 14.23 -0.08
C LYS A 177 -26.10 15.25 0.76
N GLU A 178 -26.67 15.67 1.90
CA GLU A 178 -25.95 16.55 2.85
C GLU A 178 -24.68 15.89 3.38
N ALA A 179 -24.73 14.57 3.63
CA ALA A 179 -23.57 13.75 3.99
C ALA A 179 -22.66 13.38 2.80
N ALA A 180 -22.80 14.07 1.67
CA ALA A 180 -22.05 13.86 0.43
C ALA A 180 -22.11 12.42 -0.12
N THR A 181 -23.17 11.69 0.21
CA THR A 181 -23.45 10.38 -0.40
C THR A 181 -24.30 10.52 -1.67
N LEU A 182 -24.35 9.45 -2.46
CA LEU A 182 -25.13 9.36 -3.70
C LEU A 182 -26.31 8.39 -3.49
N PRO A 183 -27.48 8.87 -3.04
CA PRO A 183 -28.62 8.01 -2.70
C PRO A 183 -29.45 7.61 -3.93
N TYR A 184 -29.86 6.35 -3.99
CA TYR A 184 -30.76 5.79 -5.01
C TYR A 184 -31.87 4.98 -4.35
N VAL A 185 -33.10 5.07 -4.88
CA VAL A 185 -34.29 4.49 -4.24
C VAL A 185 -34.84 3.31 -5.02
N ALA A 186 -34.81 2.13 -4.40
CA ALA A 186 -35.54 0.95 -4.83
C ALA A 186 -36.99 1.03 -4.30
N ARG A 187 -37.91 1.38 -5.21
CA ARG A 187 -39.33 1.62 -4.89
C ARG A 187 -40.12 0.36 -4.49
N LYS A 188 -39.51 -0.81 -4.67
CA LYS A 188 -40.06 -2.11 -4.29
C LYS A 188 -38.93 -2.95 -3.72
N GLN A 189 -39.31 -3.93 -2.92
CA GLN A 189 -38.39 -4.97 -2.47
C GLN A 189 -37.74 -5.66 -3.68
N SER A 190 -36.42 -5.78 -3.63
CA SER A 190 -35.63 -6.34 -4.72
C SER A 190 -34.40 -7.04 -4.14
N THR A 191 -34.28 -8.34 -4.38
CA THR A 191 -33.05 -9.09 -4.09
C THR A 191 -31.91 -8.50 -4.93
N GLY A 192 -30.85 -8.07 -4.25
CA GLY A 192 -29.75 -7.32 -4.86
C GLY A 192 -30.06 -5.85 -5.16
N PHE A 193 -31.09 -5.26 -4.54
CA PHE A 193 -31.42 -3.84 -4.67
C PHE A 193 -31.58 -3.41 -6.14
N ILE A 194 -30.92 -2.32 -6.56
CA ILE A 194 -30.86 -1.84 -7.94
C ILE A 194 -29.58 -2.35 -8.58
N PHE A 195 -28.42 -2.00 -8.03
CA PHE A 195 -27.14 -2.24 -8.70
C PHE A 195 -26.76 -3.72 -8.72
N ASN A 196 -26.84 -4.44 -7.60
CA ASN A 196 -26.50 -5.88 -7.60
C ASN A 196 -27.47 -6.70 -8.46
N ARG A 197 -28.72 -6.25 -8.64
CA ARG A 197 -29.68 -6.84 -9.58
C ARG A 197 -29.31 -6.58 -11.04
N LEU A 198 -28.91 -5.35 -11.38
CA LEU A 198 -28.40 -5.01 -12.72
C LEU A 198 -27.13 -5.82 -13.03
N TRP A 199 -26.21 -5.85 -12.07
CA TRP A 199 -24.99 -6.61 -12.13
C TRP A 199 -25.26 -8.10 -12.33
N ALA A 200 -26.22 -8.69 -11.59
CA ALA A 200 -26.60 -10.09 -11.79
C ALA A 200 -27.13 -10.38 -13.21
N ALA A 201 -27.76 -9.41 -13.89
CA ALA A 201 -28.17 -9.58 -15.28
C ALA A 201 -26.99 -9.54 -16.24
N VAL A 202 -26.11 -8.54 -16.10
CA VAL A 202 -24.88 -8.42 -16.91
C VAL A 202 -24.02 -9.67 -16.74
N LYS A 203 -23.73 -10.04 -15.50
CA LYS A 203 -22.95 -11.21 -15.11
C LYS A 203 -23.50 -12.51 -15.70
N ARG A 204 -24.81 -12.75 -15.57
CA ARG A 204 -25.46 -13.95 -16.13
C ARG A 204 -25.31 -14.00 -17.65
N GLU A 205 -25.54 -12.90 -18.34
CA GLU A 205 -25.42 -12.87 -19.80
C GLU A 205 -23.98 -13.05 -20.27
N THR A 206 -23.02 -12.43 -19.56
CA THR A 206 -21.59 -12.67 -19.78
C THR A 206 -21.24 -14.16 -19.66
N LEU A 207 -21.73 -14.83 -18.61
CA LEU A 207 -21.52 -16.28 -18.44
C LEU A 207 -22.19 -17.09 -19.55
N THR A 208 -23.39 -16.72 -20.00
CA THR A 208 -24.07 -17.36 -21.13
C THR A 208 -23.25 -17.27 -22.42
N ILE A 209 -22.73 -16.08 -22.76
CA ILE A 209 -21.88 -15.85 -23.93
C ILE A 209 -20.63 -16.76 -23.87
N LEU A 210 -20.00 -16.85 -22.70
CA LEU A 210 -18.84 -17.71 -22.47
C LEU A 210 -19.20 -19.20 -22.57
N ALA A 211 -20.31 -19.62 -21.98
CA ALA A 211 -20.77 -21.01 -21.98
C ALA A 211 -21.18 -21.51 -23.37
N GLU A 212 -21.67 -20.63 -24.23
CA GLU A 212 -21.98 -20.93 -25.63
C GLU A 212 -20.75 -20.86 -26.55
N GLY A 213 -19.60 -20.43 -26.03
CA GLY A 213 -18.36 -20.29 -26.80
C GLY A 213 -18.40 -19.17 -27.84
N VAL A 214 -19.26 -18.16 -27.64
CA VAL A 214 -19.43 -17.05 -28.59
C VAL A 214 -18.20 -16.13 -28.61
N SER A 215 -17.54 -15.95 -27.46
CA SER A 215 -16.32 -15.15 -27.32
C SER A 215 -15.56 -15.53 -26.04
N VAL A 216 -14.43 -14.88 -25.77
CA VAL A 216 -13.54 -15.10 -24.62
C VAL A 216 -13.55 -13.90 -23.65
N PRO A 217 -13.16 -14.09 -22.37
CA PRO A 217 -13.19 -13.02 -21.37
C PRO A 217 -12.45 -11.73 -21.79
N GLU A 218 -11.29 -11.85 -22.43
CA GLU A 218 -10.48 -10.74 -22.93
C GLU A 218 -11.25 -9.84 -23.91
N GLU A 219 -11.94 -10.45 -24.86
CA GLU A 219 -12.69 -9.75 -25.90
C GLU A 219 -13.95 -9.09 -25.33
N ILE A 220 -14.67 -9.78 -24.44
CA ILE A 220 -15.87 -9.23 -23.78
C ILE A 220 -15.52 -7.97 -22.99
N ASP A 221 -14.45 -8.01 -22.19
CA ASP A 221 -14.05 -6.86 -21.37
C ASP A 221 -13.44 -5.73 -22.23
N SER A 222 -12.70 -6.06 -23.30
CA SER A 222 -12.20 -5.07 -24.25
C SER A 222 -13.34 -4.35 -24.98
N LEU A 223 -14.35 -5.11 -25.43
CA LEU A 223 -15.54 -4.57 -26.08
C LEU A 223 -16.33 -3.68 -25.10
N TRP A 224 -16.53 -4.14 -23.86
CA TRP A 224 -17.18 -3.36 -22.80
C TRP A 224 -16.47 -2.02 -22.56
N THR A 225 -15.14 -2.04 -22.53
CA THR A 225 -14.31 -0.85 -22.32
C THR A 225 -14.49 0.17 -23.44
N GLU A 226 -14.45 -0.25 -24.70
CA GLU A 226 -14.62 0.65 -25.85
C GLU A 226 -16.05 1.17 -25.99
N MET A 227 -17.06 0.37 -25.64
CA MET A 227 -18.47 0.75 -25.81
C MET A 227 -19.04 1.59 -24.66
N PHE A 228 -18.59 1.36 -23.42
CA PHE A 228 -19.23 1.96 -22.24
C PHE A 228 -18.28 2.82 -21.40
N LEU A 229 -17.12 2.30 -20.98
CA LEU A 229 -16.28 2.94 -19.96
C LEU A 229 -14.78 2.67 -20.18
N LYS A 230 -14.00 3.72 -20.51
CA LYS A 230 -12.54 3.65 -20.52
C LYS A 230 -12.00 3.76 -19.08
N GLY A 231 -11.38 2.68 -18.58
CA GLY A 231 -10.73 2.65 -17.27
C GLY A 231 -11.62 2.29 -16.07
N GLY A 232 -12.85 1.81 -16.31
CA GLY A 232 -13.76 1.31 -15.27
C GLY A 232 -13.64 -0.21 -15.03
N ALA A 233 -14.37 -0.72 -14.02
CA ALA A 233 -14.50 -2.16 -13.79
C ALA A 233 -15.20 -2.85 -14.97
N THR A 234 -14.67 -3.98 -15.41
CA THR A 234 -15.18 -4.76 -16.55
C THR A 234 -15.79 -6.09 -16.10
N PRO A 235 -16.78 -6.65 -16.81
CA PRO A 235 -17.58 -7.76 -16.30
C PRO A 235 -16.79 -9.02 -15.92
N CYS A 236 -15.86 -9.47 -16.76
CA CYS A 236 -15.11 -10.69 -16.49
C CYS A 236 -14.10 -10.49 -15.35
N LYS A 237 -13.35 -9.37 -15.37
CA LYS A 237 -12.42 -9.04 -14.27
C LYS A 237 -13.13 -8.84 -12.94
N MET A 238 -14.30 -8.20 -12.95
CA MET A 238 -15.10 -8.00 -11.73
C MET A 238 -15.56 -9.34 -11.14
N MET A 239 -15.92 -10.33 -11.97
CA MET A 239 -16.22 -11.69 -11.49
C MET A 239 -14.98 -12.36 -10.88
N ASP A 240 -13.81 -12.22 -11.51
CA ASP A 240 -12.57 -12.78 -10.97
C ASP A 240 -12.16 -12.10 -9.65
N ASP A 241 -12.32 -10.78 -9.52
CA ASP A 241 -12.02 -10.03 -8.30
C ASP A 241 -12.93 -10.41 -7.13
N VAL A 242 -14.22 -10.65 -7.39
CA VAL A 242 -15.17 -11.18 -6.41
C VAL A 242 -14.87 -12.65 -6.06
N GLY A 243 -14.39 -13.40 -7.03
CA GLY A 243 -14.08 -14.82 -6.96
C GLY A 243 -15.22 -15.71 -7.46
N LEU A 244 -14.88 -16.69 -8.30
CA LEU A 244 -15.86 -17.45 -9.08
C LEU A 244 -16.76 -18.37 -8.25
N ASP A 245 -16.25 -18.90 -7.13
CA ASP A 245 -17.04 -19.60 -6.11
C ASP A 245 -18.08 -18.70 -5.44
N THR A 246 -17.69 -17.47 -5.07
CA THR A 246 -18.61 -16.48 -4.51
C THR A 246 -19.66 -16.11 -5.56
N VAL A 247 -19.25 -15.92 -6.82
CA VAL A 247 -20.14 -15.65 -7.95
C VAL A 247 -21.14 -16.78 -8.16
N ALA A 248 -20.68 -18.03 -8.13
CA ALA A 248 -21.54 -19.21 -8.29
C ALA A 248 -22.53 -19.37 -7.12
N LEU A 249 -22.11 -19.10 -5.89
CA LEU A 249 -22.99 -19.12 -4.72
C LEU A 249 -24.12 -18.09 -4.85
N ILE A 250 -23.77 -16.85 -5.20
CA ILE A 250 -24.75 -15.77 -5.42
C ILE A 250 -25.69 -16.11 -6.58
N GLU A 251 -25.16 -16.65 -7.67
CA GLU A 251 -25.98 -17.01 -8.84
C GLU A 251 -26.90 -18.19 -8.55
N SER A 252 -26.47 -19.16 -7.74
CA SER A 252 -27.31 -20.30 -7.31
C SER A 252 -28.56 -19.82 -6.58
N HIS A 253 -28.41 -18.82 -5.72
CA HIS A 253 -29.55 -18.20 -5.04
C HIS A 253 -30.52 -17.53 -6.04
N TYR A 254 -30.00 -16.79 -7.03
CA TYR A 254 -30.86 -16.19 -8.06
C TYR A 254 -31.54 -17.21 -8.97
N VAL A 255 -30.87 -18.33 -9.26
CA VAL A 255 -31.41 -19.44 -10.04
C VAL A 255 -32.61 -20.05 -9.32
N GLU A 256 -32.46 -20.35 -8.03
CA GLU A 256 -33.55 -20.88 -7.21
C GLU A 256 -34.70 -19.87 -7.06
N GLU A 257 -34.39 -18.63 -6.68
CA GLU A 257 -35.40 -17.58 -6.45
C GLU A 257 -36.24 -17.28 -7.71
N ARG A 258 -35.61 -17.31 -8.89
CA ARG A 258 -36.23 -16.86 -10.15
C ARG A 258 -36.59 -17.98 -11.11
N GLY A 259 -36.34 -19.24 -10.75
CA GLY A 259 -36.58 -20.41 -11.62
C GLY A 259 -35.76 -20.37 -12.91
N LEU A 260 -34.52 -19.88 -12.85
CA LEU A 260 -33.63 -19.83 -14.02
C LEU A 260 -32.91 -21.17 -14.21
N SER A 261 -32.35 -21.41 -15.40
CA SER A 261 -31.52 -22.60 -15.63
C SER A 261 -30.10 -22.36 -15.09
N PRO A 262 -29.53 -23.30 -14.29
CA PRO A 262 -28.13 -23.21 -13.82
C PRO A 262 -27.10 -23.61 -14.88
N ALA A 263 -27.54 -24.25 -15.97
CA ALA A 263 -26.67 -24.97 -16.91
C ALA A 263 -25.56 -24.08 -17.51
N LYS A 264 -25.89 -22.83 -17.85
CA LYS A 264 -24.96 -21.88 -18.50
C LYS A 264 -24.29 -20.90 -17.53
N THR A 265 -24.54 -21.03 -16.23
CA THR A 265 -24.02 -20.13 -15.21
C THR A 265 -23.31 -20.93 -14.12
N VAL A 266 -24.05 -21.45 -13.15
CA VAL A 266 -23.54 -22.18 -11.98
C VAL A 266 -22.84 -23.47 -12.42
N ASP A 267 -23.49 -24.28 -13.23
CA ASP A 267 -22.93 -25.57 -13.68
C ASP A 267 -21.72 -25.36 -14.59
N PHE A 268 -21.78 -24.34 -15.44
CA PHE A 268 -20.67 -23.92 -16.29
C PHE A 268 -19.46 -23.50 -15.46
N LEU A 269 -19.64 -22.62 -14.45
CA LEU A 269 -18.56 -22.19 -13.56
C LEU A 269 -17.99 -23.36 -12.75
N ASN A 270 -18.86 -24.21 -12.20
CA ASN A 270 -18.45 -25.39 -11.44
C ASN A 270 -17.58 -26.32 -12.27
N THR A 271 -18.09 -26.71 -13.45
CA THR A 271 -17.45 -27.69 -14.32
C THR A 271 -16.15 -27.18 -14.93
N ASN A 272 -16.12 -25.92 -15.40
CA ASN A 272 -15.01 -25.40 -16.20
C ASN A 272 -13.94 -24.65 -15.39
N TYR A 273 -14.27 -24.21 -14.15
CA TYR A 273 -13.39 -23.37 -13.35
C TYR A 273 -13.24 -23.87 -11.91
N ILE A 274 -14.34 -23.90 -11.14
CA ILE A 274 -14.29 -24.06 -9.67
C ILE A 274 -13.78 -25.45 -9.27
N HIS A 275 -14.25 -26.54 -9.89
CA HIS A 275 -13.76 -27.90 -9.59
C HIS A 275 -12.27 -28.07 -9.88
N SER A 276 -11.71 -27.26 -10.77
CA SER A 276 -10.28 -27.23 -11.10
C SER A 276 -9.50 -26.20 -10.26
N GLY A 277 -10.12 -25.63 -9.21
CA GLY A 277 -9.50 -24.67 -8.32
C GLY A 277 -9.32 -23.26 -8.92
N LYS A 278 -9.92 -22.96 -10.07
CA LYS A 278 -9.88 -21.62 -10.68
C LYS A 278 -10.98 -20.74 -10.06
N LEU A 279 -10.62 -19.92 -9.07
CA LEU A 279 -11.55 -19.11 -8.28
C LEU A 279 -11.44 -17.61 -8.54
N GLY A 280 -10.81 -17.18 -9.63
CA GLY A 280 -10.55 -15.77 -9.92
C GLY A 280 -9.28 -15.24 -9.25
N THR A 281 -9.23 -13.93 -9.01
CA THR A 281 -8.08 -13.18 -8.49
C THR A 281 -7.55 -13.75 -7.16
N LYS A 282 -8.39 -14.37 -6.33
CA LYS A 282 -7.96 -15.01 -5.08
C LYS A 282 -7.25 -16.35 -5.28
N SER A 283 -7.45 -17.05 -6.40
CA SER A 283 -6.80 -18.34 -6.67
C SER A 283 -5.45 -18.20 -7.39
N SER A 284 -4.53 -19.13 -7.12
CA SER A 284 -3.29 -19.31 -7.89
C SER A 284 -3.51 -19.92 -9.28
N HIS A 285 -4.66 -20.56 -9.51
CA HIS A 285 -5.04 -21.14 -10.80
C HIS A 285 -5.84 -20.16 -11.69
N GLY A 286 -6.02 -18.92 -11.26
CA GLY A 286 -6.79 -17.89 -11.98
C GLY A 286 -8.29 -18.10 -11.88
N GLY A 287 -9.01 -17.61 -12.89
CA GLY A 287 -10.46 -17.72 -13.03
C GLY A 287 -10.85 -17.70 -14.50
N LEU A 288 -11.73 -16.75 -14.87
CA LEU A 288 -12.09 -16.49 -16.26
C LEU A 288 -10.86 -16.03 -17.04
N TYR A 289 -10.07 -15.15 -16.44
CA TYR A 289 -8.72 -14.91 -16.93
C TYR A 289 -7.80 -16.03 -16.46
N PRO A 290 -6.77 -16.38 -17.25
CA PRO A 290 -5.67 -17.17 -16.72
C PRO A 290 -5.17 -16.54 -15.43
N PRO A 291 -4.56 -17.31 -14.51
CA PRO A 291 -3.90 -16.72 -13.36
C PRO A 291 -3.05 -15.60 -13.92
N SER A 292 -3.29 -14.38 -13.43
CA SER A 292 -2.61 -13.19 -13.92
C SER A 292 -1.16 -13.57 -14.19
N ALA A 293 -0.57 -13.14 -15.30
CA ALA A 293 0.87 -13.34 -15.48
C ALA A 293 1.63 -12.85 -14.24
N ALA A 294 1.05 -11.95 -13.43
CA ALA A 294 1.49 -11.55 -12.10
C ALA A 294 1.36 -12.62 -10.99
N LYS A 295 0.54 -13.68 -11.05
CA LYS A 295 0.50 -14.78 -10.06
C LYS A 295 1.35 -16.00 -10.43
N ALA A 296 1.46 -16.34 -11.72
CA ALA A 296 2.49 -17.28 -12.17
C ALA A 296 3.90 -16.66 -12.03
N ASN A 297 4.04 -15.34 -12.24
CA ASN A 297 5.25 -14.58 -11.89
C ASN A 297 5.25 -13.98 -10.46
N GLU A 298 4.23 -14.08 -9.60
CA GLU A 298 4.41 -13.65 -8.18
C GLU A 298 5.15 -14.73 -7.38
N MET A 299 5.14 -15.98 -7.86
CA MET A 299 5.97 -17.05 -7.30
C MET A 299 7.30 -17.26 -8.04
N ARG A 300 7.56 -16.58 -9.17
CA ARG A 300 8.81 -16.72 -9.96
C ARG A 300 9.39 -15.45 -10.60
N GLY A 301 8.70 -14.33 -10.52
CA GLY A 301 9.16 -13.03 -10.99
C GLY A 301 9.78 -12.21 -9.86
N PRO A 302 10.59 -11.19 -10.20
CA PRO A 302 11.35 -10.45 -9.23
C PRO A 302 10.43 -9.82 -8.17
N SER A 303 10.86 -9.88 -6.93
CA SER A 303 10.27 -9.19 -5.78
C SER A 303 11.16 -8.04 -5.38
N VAL A 304 10.57 -6.98 -4.83
CA VAL A 304 11.32 -5.82 -4.37
C VAL A 304 11.59 -6.03 -2.88
N LEU A 305 12.85 -6.20 -2.52
CA LEU A 305 13.28 -6.14 -1.13
C LEU A 305 13.61 -4.70 -0.77
N VAL A 306 13.10 -4.23 0.35
CA VAL A 306 13.31 -2.86 0.81
C VAL A 306 13.50 -2.82 2.32
N LEU A 307 14.30 -1.87 2.78
CA LEU A 307 14.47 -1.57 4.19
C LEU A 307 13.51 -0.45 4.59
N ASP A 308 12.80 -0.65 5.69
CA ASP A 308 12.11 0.41 6.42
C ASP A 308 12.95 0.77 7.63
N ILE A 309 13.40 2.03 7.71
CA ILE A 309 14.25 2.50 8.81
C ILE A 309 13.48 2.62 10.13
N GLY A 310 12.14 2.60 10.11
CA GLY A 310 11.28 2.59 11.29
C GLY A 310 11.04 3.94 11.97
N LEU A 311 11.65 5.02 11.46
CA LEU A 311 11.53 6.37 12.03
C LEU A 311 10.15 7.02 11.84
N SER A 312 9.36 6.54 10.88
CA SER A 312 7.99 6.99 10.64
C SER A 312 6.93 6.11 11.32
N SER A 313 7.35 5.11 12.11
CA SER A 313 6.40 4.26 12.84
C SER A 313 5.66 5.05 13.94
N PRO A 314 4.48 4.62 14.41
CA PRO A 314 3.71 5.35 15.42
C PRO A 314 4.46 5.55 16.76
N THR A 315 5.40 4.66 17.08
CA THR A 315 6.21 4.72 18.30
C THR A 315 7.68 4.43 17.95
N PRO A 316 8.38 5.39 17.30
CA PRO A 316 9.67 5.12 16.69
C PRO A 316 10.76 4.96 17.74
N THR A 317 11.52 3.88 17.61
CA THR A 317 12.76 3.61 18.35
C THR A 317 13.89 3.33 17.36
N ILE A 318 15.15 3.39 17.82
CA ILE A 318 16.30 3.05 16.97
C ILE A 318 16.21 1.64 16.39
N ALA A 319 15.50 0.72 17.06
CA ALA A 319 15.32 -0.66 16.65
C ALA A 319 14.04 -0.88 15.83
N SER A 320 13.25 0.14 15.51
CA SER A 320 11.96 -0.06 14.81
C SER A 320 12.09 -0.48 13.34
N GLY A 321 13.31 -0.63 12.83
CA GLY A 321 13.58 -0.95 11.45
C GLY A 321 13.19 -2.38 11.09
N SER A 322 12.93 -2.60 9.79
CA SER A 322 12.57 -3.92 9.26
C SER A 322 13.01 -4.09 7.81
N ILE A 323 13.11 -5.36 7.40
CA ILE A 323 13.36 -5.77 6.02
C ILE A 323 12.05 -6.33 5.47
N LEU A 324 11.58 -5.76 4.36
CA LEU A 324 10.28 -6.05 3.78
C LEU A 324 10.44 -6.58 2.36
N GLU A 325 9.59 -7.52 1.99
CA GLU A 325 9.44 -7.98 0.62
C GLU A 325 8.11 -7.47 0.08
N TYR A 326 8.16 -6.72 -1.03
CA TYR A 326 7.02 -6.28 -1.81
C TYR A 326 6.94 -7.04 -3.13
N SER A 327 5.73 -7.25 -3.63
CA SER A 327 5.53 -7.58 -5.04
C SER A 327 5.91 -6.38 -5.92
N THR A 328 6.20 -6.63 -7.19
CA THR A 328 6.33 -5.59 -8.23
C THR A 328 5.03 -4.84 -8.53
N THR A 329 3.94 -5.19 -7.84
CA THR A 329 2.65 -4.49 -7.83
C THR A 329 2.43 -3.65 -6.56
N GLY A 330 3.40 -3.61 -5.64
CA GLY A 330 3.36 -2.76 -4.45
C GLY A 330 2.64 -3.36 -3.25
N LYS A 331 2.33 -4.67 -3.26
CA LYS A 331 1.75 -5.37 -2.11
C LYS A 331 2.84 -5.96 -1.25
N ILE A 332 2.76 -5.76 0.07
CA ILE A 332 3.64 -6.43 1.01
C ILE A 332 3.42 -7.94 0.93
N LYS A 333 4.48 -8.70 0.65
CA LYS A 333 4.48 -10.17 0.66
C LYS A 333 4.78 -10.71 2.05
N ARG A 334 5.86 -10.22 2.67
CA ARG A 334 6.28 -10.61 4.04
C ARG A 334 7.30 -9.64 4.64
N THR A 335 7.48 -9.74 5.94
CA THR A 335 8.60 -9.14 6.68
C THR A 335 9.66 -10.22 6.92
N LEU A 336 10.89 -9.97 6.47
CA LEU A 336 12.01 -10.90 6.56
C LEU A 336 12.75 -10.80 7.90
N ALA A 337 12.93 -9.58 8.41
CA ALA A 337 13.49 -9.31 9.73
C ALA A 337 12.84 -8.06 10.33
N LYS A 338 12.71 -8.03 11.65
CA LYS A 338 12.21 -6.91 12.46
C LYS A 338 13.27 -6.52 13.49
N ASP A 339 12.99 -5.46 14.25
CA ASP A 339 13.82 -5.02 15.37
C ASP A 339 15.24 -4.60 14.93
N GLN A 340 15.36 -4.04 13.72
CA GLN A 340 16.63 -3.65 13.12
C GLN A 340 17.03 -2.23 13.53
N ALA A 341 18.32 -2.06 13.85
CA ALA A 341 18.87 -0.81 14.36
C ALA A 341 19.18 0.16 13.21
N LEU A 342 18.17 0.93 12.79
CA LEU A 342 18.20 1.88 11.68
C LEU A 342 18.87 1.29 10.41
N PRO A 343 18.25 0.30 9.75
CA PRO A 343 18.82 -0.35 8.58
C PRO A 343 18.95 0.61 7.39
N ASP A 344 20.01 0.48 6.60
CA ASP A 344 20.33 1.43 5.52
C ASP A 344 20.69 0.77 4.18
N GLY A 345 21.80 0.03 4.10
CA GLY A 345 22.24 -0.65 2.87
C GLY A 345 21.68 -2.06 2.73
N LEU A 346 21.34 -2.49 1.50
CA LEU A 346 20.75 -3.79 1.21
C LEU A 346 21.27 -4.37 -0.11
N ALA A 347 21.67 -5.64 -0.11
CA ALA A 347 21.96 -6.38 -1.33
C ALA A 347 21.64 -7.87 -1.18
N VAL A 348 21.59 -8.59 -2.31
CA VAL A 348 21.27 -10.01 -2.35
C VAL A 348 22.18 -10.73 -3.34
N ASP A 349 22.68 -11.90 -2.94
CA ASP A 349 23.30 -12.88 -3.83
C ASP A 349 22.31 -14.02 -4.02
N ILE A 350 21.64 -14.03 -5.17
CA ILE A 350 20.57 -14.98 -5.47
C ILE A 350 21.09 -16.44 -5.51
N ASP A 351 22.32 -16.62 -6.00
CA ASP A 351 22.94 -17.93 -6.18
C ASP A 351 23.18 -18.65 -4.84
N SER A 352 23.70 -17.92 -3.84
CA SER A 352 23.89 -18.46 -2.49
C SER A 352 22.67 -18.27 -1.59
N ARG A 353 21.61 -17.64 -2.10
CA ARG A 353 20.36 -17.39 -1.37
C ARG A 353 20.57 -16.55 -0.10
N LEU A 354 21.50 -15.59 -0.16
CA LEU A 354 21.87 -14.73 0.96
C LEU A 354 21.46 -13.28 0.70
N ILE A 355 20.78 -12.68 1.68
CA ILE A 355 20.57 -11.24 1.76
C ILE A 355 21.57 -10.66 2.74
N PHE A 356 22.14 -9.50 2.43
CA PHE A 356 23.01 -8.74 3.33
C PHE A 356 22.43 -7.36 3.55
N TRP A 357 22.51 -6.86 4.78
CA TRP A 357 22.14 -5.47 5.09
C TRP A 357 23.04 -4.85 6.15
N THR A 358 23.09 -3.53 6.17
CA THR A 358 23.78 -2.75 7.21
C THR A 358 22.76 -2.21 8.21
N ASN A 359 23.14 -2.22 9.49
CA ASN A 359 22.44 -1.51 10.56
C ASN A 359 23.36 -0.39 11.05
N MET A 360 22.88 0.85 11.01
CA MET A 360 23.65 2.02 11.41
C MET A 360 24.00 2.05 12.89
N GLY A 361 23.23 1.37 13.74
CA GLY A 361 23.36 1.54 15.18
C GLY A 361 22.96 2.95 15.61
N ILE A 362 23.67 3.54 16.57
CA ILE A 362 23.50 4.94 16.95
C ILE A 362 24.53 5.76 16.16
N PRO A 363 24.11 6.64 15.24
CA PRO A 363 25.05 7.40 14.42
C PRO A 363 26.14 8.11 15.23
N GLY A 364 27.40 7.90 14.86
CA GLY A 364 28.57 8.43 15.55
C GLY A 364 29.12 7.53 16.66
N LYS A 365 28.35 6.54 17.13
CA LYS A 365 28.82 5.51 18.04
C LYS A 365 29.32 4.31 17.23
N GLN A 366 30.39 3.68 17.72
CA GLN A 366 30.95 2.48 17.10
C GLN A 366 30.13 1.24 17.46
N ASP A 367 28.86 1.19 17.05
CA ASP A 367 27.96 0.04 17.26
C ASP A 367 27.18 -0.38 16.02
N GLY A 368 27.57 0.12 14.84
CA GLY A 368 27.07 -0.36 13.56
C GLY A 368 27.48 -1.80 13.25
N ALA A 369 26.69 -2.45 12.41
CA ALA A 369 26.87 -3.86 12.07
C ALA A 369 26.44 -4.19 10.64
N VAL A 370 26.93 -5.33 10.15
CA VAL A 370 26.49 -5.95 8.90
C VAL A 370 25.94 -7.32 9.22
N PHE A 371 24.78 -7.65 8.67
CA PHE A 371 24.10 -8.92 8.89
C PHE A 371 23.86 -9.63 7.57
N SER A 372 23.67 -10.95 7.64
CA SER A 372 23.16 -11.76 6.55
C SER A 372 21.91 -12.51 6.96
N LEU A 373 21.07 -12.86 5.99
CA LEU A 373 19.91 -13.73 6.14
C LEU A 373 19.96 -14.78 5.04
N ASN A 374 19.96 -16.05 5.42
CA ASN A 374 19.76 -17.15 4.50
C ASN A 374 18.27 -17.29 4.17
N LEU A 375 17.91 -17.17 2.89
CA LEU A 375 16.52 -17.19 2.44
C LEU A 375 15.82 -18.54 2.61
N ASP A 376 16.56 -19.62 2.69
CA ASP A 376 16.03 -20.98 2.79
C ASP A 376 15.88 -21.40 4.25
N THR A 377 16.91 -21.18 5.08
CA THR A 377 16.90 -21.54 6.51
C THR A 377 16.28 -20.46 7.39
N LYS A 378 16.19 -19.22 6.88
CA LYS A 378 15.81 -18.00 7.63
C LYS A 378 16.75 -17.65 8.78
N ALA A 379 17.95 -18.24 8.82
CA ALA A 379 18.96 -17.92 9.82
C ALA A 379 19.55 -16.53 9.54
N ILE A 380 19.65 -15.72 10.59
CA ILE A 380 20.33 -14.42 10.56
C ILE A 380 21.70 -14.60 11.21
N GLU A 381 22.75 -14.16 10.52
CA GLU A 381 24.12 -14.18 11.01
C GLU A 381 24.70 -12.77 11.08
N THR A 382 25.57 -12.55 12.06
CA THR A 382 26.33 -11.30 12.16
C THR A 382 27.61 -11.45 11.34
N ILE A 383 27.75 -10.64 10.29
CA ILE A 383 28.91 -10.63 9.39
C ILE A 383 29.98 -9.68 9.93
N VAL A 384 29.58 -8.48 10.35
CA VAL A 384 30.47 -7.55 11.06
C VAL A 384 29.78 -7.15 12.35
N ALA A 385 30.42 -7.45 13.48
CA ALA A 385 29.84 -7.27 14.79
C ALA A 385 29.82 -5.79 15.23
N PRO A 386 28.79 -5.36 15.99
CA PRO A 386 28.79 -4.08 16.70
C PRO A 386 30.09 -3.88 17.48
N GLY A 387 30.66 -2.68 17.45
CA GLY A 387 31.98 -2.40 18.02
C GLY A 387 33.11 -2.35 17.00
N THR A 388 32.89 -2.87 15.79
CA THR A 388 33.92 -2.93 14.74
C THR A 388 33.89 -1.68 13.85
N ILE A 389 32.69 -1.28 13.43
CA ILE A 389 32.42 -0.18 12.48
C ILE A 389 31.48 0.85 13.12
N ASN A 390 31.40 2.06 12.56
CA ASN A 390 30.63 3.15 13.14
C ASN A 390 29.19 3.20 12.62
N THR A 391 28.96 3.86 11.47
CA THR A 391 27.64 4.02 10.87
C THR A 391 27.67 3.46 9.46
N PRO A 392 27.58 2.14 9.29
CA PRO A 392 27.59 1.54 7.97
C PRO A 392 26.38 1.98 7.16
N LYS A 393 26.61 2.26 5.88
CA LYS A 393 25.64 2.80 4.92
C LYS A 393 25.41 1.80 3.79
N GLN A 394 25.23 2.28 2.57
CA GLN A 394 25.00 1.42 1.42
C GLN A 394 26.06 0.31 1.35
N LEU A 395 25.60 -0.89 0.96
CA LEU A 395 26.46 -2.02 0.65
C LEU A 395 26.17 -2.55 -0.75
N THR A 396 27.16 -3.18 -1.37
CA THR A 396 27.05 -3.89 -2.64
C THR A 396 27.90 -5.16 -2.60
N LEU A 397 27.67 -6.08 -3.54
CA LEU A 397 28.30 -7.39 -3.56
C LEU A 397 29.11 -7.60 -4.83
N ASP A 398 30.29 -8.20 -4.69
CA ASP A 398 30.97 -8.91 -5.78
C ASP A 398 30.62 -10.39 -5.67
N ASN A 399 29.61 -10.82 -6.41
CA ASN A 399 29.12 -12.20 -6.37
C ASN A 399 30.14 -13.21 -6.92
N ALA A 400 31.04 -12.78 -7.81
CA ALA A 400 32.05 -13.66 -8.41
C ALA A 400 33.17 -13.98 -7.40
N THR A 401 33.58 -13.00 -6.59
CA THR A 401 34.61 -13.19 -5.56
C THR A 401 34.03 -13.41 -4.16
N LYS A 402 32.70 -13.40 -4.02
CA LYS A 402 31.96 -13.53 -2.75
C LYS A 402 32.43 -12.53 -1.69
N LYS A 403 32.49 -11.26 -2.09
CA LYS A 403 32.89 -10.13 -1.24
C LYS A 403 31.78 -9.10 -1.08
N ILE A 404 31.70 -8.51 0.10
CA ILE A 404 30.79 -7.42 0.45
C ILE A 404 31.60 -6.12 0.48
N TYR A 405 31.11 -5.06 -0.13
CA TYR A 405 31.66 -3.72 -0.07
C TYR A 405 30.65 -2.79 0.58
N PHE A 406 31.06 -1.96 1.53
CA PHE A 406 30.15 -1.02 2.18
C PHE A 406 30.88 0.24 2.64
N CYS A 407 30.16 1.34 2.74
CA CYS A 407 30.67 2.58 3.29
C CYS A 407 30.36 2.69 4.78
N ASP A 408 31.23 3.36 5.53
CA ASP A 408 31.02 3.75 6.93
C ASP A 408 31.09 5.28 7.03
N ARG A 409 29.95 5.89 7.36
CA ARG A 409 29.74 7.34 7.25
C ARG A 409 30.59 8.11 8.24
N GLU A 410 30.32 7.98 9.53
CA GLU A 410 31.08 8.64 10.60
C GLU A 410 32.45 7.99 10.84
N GLY A 411 32.62 6.72 10.44
CA GLY A 411 33.93 6.06 10.43
C GLY A 411 34.86 6.60 9.33
N CYS A 412 34.32 7.17 8.25
CA CYS A 412 35.08 7.66 7.10
C CYS A 412 35.89 6.58 6.37
N TYR A 413 35.26 5.41 6.18
CA TYR A 413 35.88 4.28 5.49
C TYR A 413 35.01 3.76 4.35
N VAL A 414 35.68 3.17 3.36
CA VAL A 414 35.08 2.19 2.44
C VAL A 414 35.70 0.85 2.80
N TYR A 415 34.87 -0.11 3.18
CA TYR A 415 35.29 -1.45 3.62
C TYR A 415 35.00 -2.51 2.56
N ARG A 416 35.75 -3.60 2.67
CA ARG A 416 35.48 -4.88 2.01
C ARG A 416 35.68 -6.04 2.98
N CYS A 417 34.85 -7.07 2.90
CA CYS A 417 35.07 -8.34 3.58
C CYS A 417 34.54 -9.50 2.73
N ASN A 418 34.83 -10.74 3.13
CA ASN A 418 34.22 -11.93 2.55
C ASN A 418 32.76 -12.07 3.04
N PHE A 419 31.95 -12.92 2.38
CA PHE A 419 30.54 -13.13 2.76
C PHE A 419 30.33 -13.62 4.20
N ASP A 420 31.33 -14.25 4.81
CA ASP A 420 31.34 -14.69 6.21
C ASP A 420 31.92 -13.66 7.20
N GLY A 421 32.32 -12.48 6.71
CA GLY A 421 32.89 -11.40 7.50
C GLY A 421 34.41 -11.46 7.69
N SER A 422 35.05 -12.54 7.26
CA SER A 422 36.51 -12.64 7.27
C SER A 422 37.18 -11.64 6.31
N ASP A 423 38.47 -11.38 6.55
CA ASP A 423 39.27 -10.43 5.78
C ASP A 423 38.65 -9.02 5.66
N LEU A 424 38.04 -8.52 6.74
CA LEU A 424 37.57 -7.15 6.81
C LEU A 424 38.74 -6.17 6.65
N GLU A 425 38.74 -5.42 5.55
CA GLU A 425 39.80 -4.49 5.19
C GLU A 425 39.22 -3.13 4.78
N ALA A 426 39.91 -2.06 5.18
CA ALA A 426 39.63 -0.73 4.68
C ALA A 426 40.27 -0.55 3.29
N LEU A 427 39.47 -0.22 2.28
CA LEU A 427 39.94 0.10 0.93
C LEU A 427 40.27 1.58 0.76
N VAL A 428 39.56 2.44 1.49
CA VAL A 428 39.73 3.89 1.53
C VAL A 428 39.52 4.37 2.96
N SER A 429 40.34 5.31 3.40
CA SER A 429 40.19 6.04 4.66
C SER A 429 40.24 7.54 4.36
N THR A 430 39.14 8.25 4.61
CA THR A 430 39.00 9.68 4.33
C THR A 430 39.10 10.54 5.60
N GLY A 431 39.14 9.92 6.78
CA GLY A 431 39.28 10.59 8.07
C GLY A 431 40.74 10.94 8.41
N ASP A 432 40.92 11.85 9.37
CA ASP A 432 42.24 12.20 9.91
C ASP A 432 42.83 11.00 10.67
N SER A 433 44.13 10.73 10.49
CA SER A 433 44.77 9.54 11.05
C SER A 433 44.67 9.52 12.59
N GLY A 434 43.85 8.60 13.12
CA GLY A 434 43.82 8.22 14.53
C GLY A 434 42.61 8.69 15.35
N ASN A 435 41.58 9.31 14.76
CA ASN A 435 40.37 9.72 15.50
C ASN A 435 39.06 9.68 14.67
N PRO A 436 38.38 8.53 14.55
CA PRO A 436 36.94 8.48 14.32
C PRO A 436 36.17 8.76 15.62
N PRO A 437 34.98 9.40 15.57
CA PRO A 437 34.24 9.78 14.37
C PRO A 437 34.66 11.14 13.80
N ALA A 438 34.77 11.24 12.47
CA ALA A 438 35.17 12.48 11.83
C ALA A 438 34.06 13.54 11.96
N GLN A 439 34.38 14.70 12.56
CA GLN A 439 33.50 15.87 12.59
C GLN A 439 33.32 16.49 11.19
N ASN A 440 34.25 16.23 10.27
CA ASN A 440 34.20 16.78 8.93
C ASN A 440 33.27 15.97 8.03
N ILE A 441 32.04 16.47 7.90
CA ILE A 441 30.98 15.92 7.04
C ILE A 441 31.37 15.76 5.56
N HIS A 442 32.42 16.46 5.09
CA HIS A 442 32.93 16.27 3.73
C HIS A 442 33.61 14.92 3.54
N ASN A 443 34.07 14.28 4.61
CA ASN A 443 34.78 13.02 4.54
C ASN A 443 33.85 11.79 4.63
N TRP A 444 32.58 11.99 4.95
CA TRP A 444 31.61 10.93 5.18
C TRP A 444 31.29 10.14 3.92
N CYS A 445 31.66 8.86 3.91
CA CYS A 445 31.35 7.94 2.82
C CYS A 445 29.94 7.35 2.98
N VAL A 446 29.14 7.30 1.90
CA VAL A 446 27.73 6.85 2.01
C VAL A 446 27.39 5.77 0.99
N GLY A 447 27.34 6.11 -0.30
CA GLY A 447 27.03 5.18 -1.37
C GLY A 447 28.25 4.41 -1.85
N ILE A 448 28.03 3.23 -2.42
CA ILE A 448 29.07 2.35 -2.96
C ILE A 448 28.55 1.58 -4.17
N ALA A 449 29.37 1.50 -5.22
CA ALA A 449 29.13 0.63 -6.37
C ALA A 449 30.46 0.03 -6.84
N ILE A 450 30.43 -1.17 -7.41
CA ILE A 450 31.61 -1.84 -7.97
C ILE A 450 31.40 -2.15 -9.45
N ALA A 451 32.44 -1.97 -10.25
CA ALA A 451 32.49 -2.36 -11.66
C ALA A 451 33.70 -3.26 -11.90
N PRO A 452 33.58 -4.58 -11.63
CA PRO A 452 34.66 -5.53 -11.84
C PRO A 452 35.23 -5.53 -13.26
N LYS A 453 34.41 -5.31 -14.30
CA LYS A 453 34.89 -5.25 -15.70
C LYS A 453 35.80 -4.06 -15.97
N LEU A 454 35.57 -2.95 -15.27
CA LEU A 454 36.44 -1.77 -15.29
C LEU A 454 37.59 -1.87 -14.28
N GLY A 455 37.54 -2.86 -13.38
CA GLY A 455 38.46 -2.97 -12.26
C GLY A 455 38.32 -1.83 -11.24
N LYS A 456 37.15 -1.20 -11.16
CA LYS A 456 36.90 0.02 -10.35
C LYS A 456 35.83 -0.20 -9.28
N PHE A 457 35.91 0.60 -8.22
CA PHE A 457 34.79 0.86 -7.33
C PHE A 457 34.58 2.36 -7.18
N TYR A 458 33.37 2.74 -6.78
CA TYR A 458 32.89 4.11 -6.71
C TYR A 458 32.23 4.35 -5.36
N TRP A 459 32.41 5.52 -4.77
CA TRP A 459 31.70 5.90 -3.55
C TRP A 459 31.30 7.37 -3.55
N THR A 460 30.26 7.69 -2.78
CA THR A 460 29.84 9.08 -2.58
C THR A 460 30.43 9.64 -1.29
N GLN A 461 30.70 10.93 -1.31
CA GLN A 461 30.84 11.75 -0.10
C GLN A 461 29.77 12.82 -0.12
N LYS A 462 28.78 12.69 0.79
CA LYS A 462 27.53 13.46 0.71
C LYS A 462 27.70 14.97 0.94
N GLY A 463 28.68 15.37 1.76
CA GLY A 463 28.84 16.75 2.21
C GLY A 463 27.69 17.24 3.15
N PRO A 464 27.66 18.54 3.47
CA PRO A 464 26.56 19.14 4.22
C PRO A 464 25.22 18.94 3.52
N SER A 465 24.18 18.71 4.30
CA SER A 465 22.84 18.57 3.75
C SER A 465 22.41 19.84 3.04
N LYS A 466 21.88 19.67 1.81
CA LYS A 466 21.48 20.78 0.91
C LYS A 466 22.64 21.75 0.60
N GLY A 467 23.89 21.31 0.73
CA GLY A 467 25.08 22.16 0.70
C GLY A 467 25.78 22.29 -0.64
N GLY A 468 25.38 21.52 -1.67
CA GLY A 468 25.96 21.59 -3.01
C GLY A 468 27.45 21.23 -3.07
N GLN A 469 27.92 20.44 -2.10
CA GLN A 469 29.33 20.10 -1.88
C GLN A 469 29.55 18.58 -1.92
N GLY A 470 28.56 17.85 -2.43
CA GLY A 470 28.61 16.43 -2.64
C GLY A 470 29.57 16.04 -3.75
N ARG A 471 30.19 14.87 -3.61
CA ARG A 471 31.22 14.36 -4.53
C ARG A 471 31.06 12.86 -4.76
N ILE A 472 31.52 12.40 -5.91
CA ILE A 472 31.65 10.97 -6.24
C ILE A 472 33.09 10.72 -6.65
N PHE A 473 33.66 9.66 -6.09
CA PHE A 473 35.03 9.23 -6.34
C PHE A 473 35.07 7.84 -6.95
N CYS A 474 36.21 7.51 -7.56
CA CYS A 474 36.53 6.14 -7.95
C CYS A 474 37.99 5.78 -7.63
N ALA A 475 38.25 4.48 -7.49
CA ALA A 475 39.60 3.90 -7.35
C ALA A 475 39.61 2.47 -7.89
N ASN A 476 40.80 1.87 -8.04
CA ASN A 476 40.90 0.47 -8.48
C ASN A 476 40.45 -0.49 -7.38
N ILE A 477 39.74 -1.58 -7.73
CA ILE A 477 39.37 -2.64 -6.76
C ILE A 477 40.60 -3.24 -6.07
N SER A 478 41.70 -3.36 -6.81
CA SER A 478 43.00 -3.74 -6.25
C SER A 478 43.75 -2.50 -5.80
N THR A 479 44.12 -2.47 -4.52
CA THR A 479 45.00 -1.42 -3.99
C THR A 479 46.36 -1.48 -4.71
N PRO A 480 46.90 -0.34 -5.20
CA PRO A 480 48.22 -0.34 -5.82
C PRO A 480 49.31 -0.89 -4.88
N ALA A 481 50.30 -1.58 -5.46
CA ALA A 481 51.34 -2.23 -4.68
C ALA A 481 52.09 -1.25 -3.75
N GLY A 482 52.23 -1.62 -2.48
CA GLY A 482 52.89 -0.80 -1.46
C GLY A 482 52.08 0.39 -0.94
N GLN A 483 50.83 0.56 -1.38
CA GLN A 483 49.92 1.61 -0.91
C GLN A 483 48.87 1.05 0.05
N SER A 484 48.19 1.94 0.77
CA SER A 484 47.20 1.60 1.80
C SER A 484 45.92 2.43 1.62
N ALA A 485 44.90 2.17 2.45
CA ALA A 485 43.63 2.89 2.44
C ALA A 485 43.76 4.42 2.57
N THR A 486 44.80 4.91 3.26
CA THR A 486 45.06 6.34 3.50
C THR A 486 46.01 6.96 2.48
N SER A 487 46.80 6.14 1.76
CA SER A 487 47.91 6.61 0.92
C SER A 487 47.76 6.26 -0.56
N ARG A 488 46.66 5.60 -0.94
CA ARG A 488 46.45 5.15 -2.31
C ARG A 488 46.29 6.33 -3.28
N SER A 489 47.13 6.36 -4.32
CA SER A 489 47.25 7.47 -5.26
C SER A 489 46.27 7.41 -6.42
N ASP A 490 45.52 6.30 -6.54
CA ASP A 490 44.59 6.04 -7.63
C ASP A 490 43.16 6.50 -7.33
N VAL A 491 42.94 7.19 -6.21
CA VAL A 491 41.67 7.83 -5.85
C VAL A 491 41.46 9.08 -6.71
N VAL A 492 40.34 9.12 -7.42
CA VAL A 492 39.99 10.22 -8.33
C VAL A 492 38.59 10.73 -8.02
N CYS A 493 38.45 12.04 -7.80
CA CYS A 493 37.14 12.71 -7.77
C CYS A 493 36.63 12.81 -9.21
N ILE A 494 35.51 12.15 -9.53
CA ILE A 494 34.96 12.10 -10.88
C ILE A 494 33.79 13.05 -11.08
N LEU A 495 33.06 13.39 -10.01
CA LEU A 495 31.98 14.36 -9.99
C LEU A 495 32.03 15.15 -8.68
N GLU A 496 31.77 16.45 -8.75
CA GLU A 496 31.76 17.36 -7.60
C GLU A 496 30.68 18.43 -7.75
N GLY A 497 30.39 19.16 -6.68
CA GLY A 497 29.35 20.18 -6.66
C GLY A 497 27.93 19.59 -6.70
N LEU A 498 27.78 18.32 -6.30
CA LEU A 498 26.48 17.65 -6.27
C LEU A 498 25.68 18.09 -5.04
N PRO A 499 24.33 18.05 -5.09
CA PRO A 499 23.48 18.45 -3.97
C PRO A 499 23.81 17.70 -2.66
N GLU A 500 23.58 16.39 -2.64
CA GLU A 500 23.81 15.48 -1.53
C GLU A 500 23.72 14.03 -2.06
N PRO A 501 24.77 13.51 -2.72
CA PRO A 501 24.74 12.21 -3.38
C PRO A 501 24.76 11.11 -2.31
N ILE A 502 23.80 10.19 -2.39
CA ILE A 502 23.61 9.11 -1.43
C ILE A 502 24.01 7.78 -2.05
N ASP A 503 23.07 6.97 -2.54
CA ASP A 503 23.36 5.62 -3.03
C ASP A 503 23.82 5.64 -4.49
N LEU A 504 24.64 4.65 -4.83
CA LEU A 504 25.17 4.42 -6.17
C LEU A 504 24.69 3.08 -6.72
N GLU A 505 24.57 3.01 -8.04
CA GLU A 505 24.57 1.74 -8.75
C GLU A 505 25.23 1.88 -10.12
N ILE A 506 25.78 0.79 -10.63
CA ILE A 506 26.43 0.77 -11.94
C ILE A 506 25.83 -0.32 -12.82
N ASP A 507 25.48 0.06 -14.04
CA ASP A 507 25.16 -0.88 -15.11
C ASP A 507 26.38 -1.01 -16.02
N GLU A 508 27.15 -2.09 -15.82
CA GLU A 508 28.34 -2.39 -16.62
C GLU A 508 28.02 -2.82 -18.06
N SER A 509 26.76 -3.07 -18.43
CA SER A 509 26.39 -3.35 -19.81
C SER A 509 26.34 -2.08 -20.66
N SER A 510 25.91 -0.97 -20.04
CA SER A 510 25.83 0.34 -20.67
C SER A 510 26.93 1.32 -20.21
N ASN A 511 27.84 0.86 -19.35
CA ASN A 511 28.85 1.67 -18.65
C ASN A 511 28.24 2.93 -18.04
N SER A 512 27.12 2.78 -17.32
CA SER A 512 26.39 3.91 -16.75
C SER A 512 26.41 3.85 -15.23
N LEU A 513 26.90 4.93 -14.61
CA LEU A 513 26.83 5.16 -13.16
C LEU A 513 25.56 5.94 -12.84
N TYR A 514 24.78 5.42 -11.91
CA TYR A 514 23.55 6.01 -11.41
C TYR A 514 23.71 6.37 -9.94
N TRP A 515 23.00 7.42 -9.52
CA TRP A 515 22.91 7.77 -8.11
C TRP A 515 21.66 8.57 -7.79
N THR A 516 21.31 8.57 -6.52
CA THR A 516 20.28 9.44 -5.97
C THR A 516 20.92 10.65 -5.28
N ASP A 517 20.33 11.83 -5.48
CA ASP A 517 20.64 13.02 -4.69
C ASP A 517 19.48 13.37 -3.74
N ARG A 518 19.82 13.72 -2.50
CA ARG A 518 18.92 14.42 -1.57
C ARG A 518 19.00 15.93 -1.75
N GLY A 519 18.15 16.64 -1.02
CA GLY A 519 18.15 18.09 -0.96
C GLY A 519 17.05 18.76 -1.79
N GLU A 520 17.10 20.08 -1.91
CA GLU A 520 15.98 20.88 -2.41
C GLU A 520 15.92 20.96 -3.94
N LEU A 521 14.70 21.20 -4.44
CA LEU A 521 14.48 21.57 -5.83
C LEU A 521 15.22 22.90 -6.17
N PRO A 522 15.73 23.07 -7.40
CA PRO A 522 15.51 22.20 -8.54
C PRO A 522 16.51 21.06 -8.67
N PHE A 523 17.60 21.01 -7.89
CA PHE A 523 18.74 20.11 -8.17
C PHE A 523 18.78 18.83 -7.33
N GLY A 524 18.30 18.85 -6.09
CA GLY A 524 18.18 17.67 -5.23
C GLY A 524 16.88 16.90 -5.42
N ASN A 525 16.69 15.86 -4.61
CA ASN A 525 15.57 14.92 -4.70
C ASN A 525 15.41 14.37 -6.12
N SER A 526 16.51 13.81 -6.63
CA SER A 526 16.64 13.38 -8.01
C SER A 526 17.32 12.01 -8.17
N LEU A 527 17.06 11.39 -9.32
CA LEU A 527 17.78 10.25 -9.86
C LEU A 527 18.62 10.73 -11.02
N ASN A 528 19.91 10.42 -11.01
CA ASN A 528 20.88 10.96 -11.95
C ASN A 528 21.68 9.83 -12.64
N ARG A 529 22.24 10.12 -13.80
CA ARG A 529 23.09 9.19 -14.56
C ARG A 529 24.29 9.90 -15.18
N ALA A 530 25.44 9.23 -15.17
CA ALA A 530 26.62 9.58 -15.96
C ALA A 530 27.09 8.35 -16.75
N ARG A 531 27.34 8.52 -18.05
CA ARG A 531 28.00 7.48 -18.86
C ARG A 531 29.49 7.54 -18.65
N LEU A 532 30.12 6.38 -18.56
CA LEU A 532 31.55 6.22 -18.29
C LEU A 532 32.31 5.81 -19.54
N ASP A 533 33.55 6.29 -19.64
CA ASP A 533 34.54 5.79 -20.60
C ASP A 533 35.17 4.47 -20.14
N GLU A 534 36.06 3.90 -20.95
CA GLU A 534 36.79 2.66 -20.64
C GLU A 534 37.71 2.78 -19.42
N SER A 535 38.06 4.00 -19.00
CA SER A 535 38.83 4.25 -17.77
C SER A 535 37.94 4.35 -16.52
N GLY A 536 36.62 4.28 -16.71
CA GLY A 536 35.61 4.40 -15.66
C GLY A 536 35.34 5.84 -15.23
N ARG A 537 35.60 6.83 -16.11
CA ARG A 537 35.36 8.26 -15.86
C ARG A 537 34.17 8.80 -16.66
N PRO A 538 33.41 9.79 -16.15
CA PRO A 538 32.30 10.38 -16.88
C PRO A 538 32.72 10.95 -18.24
N LEU A 539 31.99 10.58 -19.29
CA LEU A 539 32.11 11.16 -20.62
C LEU A 539 31.74 12.65 -20.60
N GLU A 540 32.43 13.47 -21.40
CA GLU A 540 32.04 14.86 -21.58
C GLU A 540 30.67 14.94 -22.28
N THR A 541 29.77 15.76 -21.73
CA THR A 541 28.47 16.04 -22.35
C THR A 541 28.50 17.42 -23.02
N LYS A 542 27.55 17.69 -23.93
CA LYS A 542 27.37 19.03 -24.52
C LYS A 542 26.94 20.08 -23.49
N SER A 543 26.54 19.67 -22.29
CA SER A 543 26.17 20.56 -21.20
C SER A 543 27.36 20.75 -20.25
N SER A 544 27.36 21.85 -19.49
CA SER A 544 28.36 22.07 -18.43
C SER A 544 28.31 21.02 -17.32
N GLN A 545 27.22 20.24 -17.22
CA GLN A 545 27.08 19.14 -16.28
C GLN A 545 27.56 17.83 -16.94
N LYS A 546 28.51 17.14 -16.30
CA LYS A 546 29.03 15.82 -16.74
C LYS A 546 28.04 14.66 -16.52
N HIS A 547 26.77 14.98 -16.31
CA HIS A 547 25.70 14.03 -16.00
C HIS A 547 24.35 14.60 -16.37
N GLU A 548 23.33 13.75 -16.31
CA GLU A 548 21.94 14.09 -16.56
C GLU A 548 21.07 13.71 -15.38
N VAL A 549 20.00 14.48 -15.18
CA VAL A 549 18.96 14.18 -14.21
C VAL A 549 17.81 13.48 -14.92
N LEU A 550 17.60 12.22 -14.57
CA LEU A 550 16.59 11.35 -15.18
C LEU A 550 15.19 11.60 -14.62
N ALA A 551 15.08 11.73 -13.30
CA ALA A 551 13.82 11.95 -12.61
C ALA A 551 14.00 12.86 -11.40
N ARG A 552 12.95 13.59 -11.03
CA ARG A 552 12.91 14.53 -9.88
C ARG A 552 11.63 14.33 -9.07
N ASN A 553 11.44 15.14 -8.03
CA ASN A 553 10.25 15.15 -7.16
C ASN A 553 10.13 13.83 -6.38
N PHE A 554 11.22 13.42 -5.76
CA PHE A 554 11.24 12.44 -4.67
C PHE A 554 11.22 13.17 -3.31
N ASN A 555 11.06 12.46 -2.20
CA ASN A 555 11.01 13.04 -0.86
C ASN A 555 12.11 12.49 0.05
N GLU A 556 13.28 13.15 0.03
CA GLU A 556 14.53 12.67 0.65
C GLU A 556 14.98 11.32 0.04
N THR A 557 15.19 11.33 -1.28
CA THR A 557 15.60 10.14 -2.07
C THR A 557 16.81 9.43 -1.46
N ILE A 558 16.85 8.11 -1.52
CA ILE A 558 17.97 7.36 -0.97
C ILE A 558 18.32 6.13 -1.79
N GLY A 559 17.51 5.07 -1.78
CA GLY A 559 17.88 3.81 -2.39
C GLY A 559 17.58 3.84 -3.88
N LEU A 560 18.38 3.11 -4.66
CA LEU A 560 18.08 2.80 -6.05
C LEU A 560 18.44 1.34 -6.36
N LYS A 561 17.65 0.72 -7.24
CA LYS A 561 17.97 -0.57 -7.85
C LYS A 561 17.66 -0.61 -9.34
N ILE A 562 18.64 -1.00 -10.16
CA ILE A 562 18.49 -1.14 -11.61
C ILE A 562 18.07 -2.58 -11.99
N ASP A 563 16.99 -2.68 -12.75
CA ASP A 563 16.54 -3.89 -13.46
C ASP A 563 16.66 -3.65 -14.97
N ALA A 564 17.89 -3.80 -15.48
CA ALA A 564 18.17 -3.53 -16.89
C ALA A 564 17.37 -4.47 -17.82
N SER A 565 17.15 -5.72 -17.41
CA SER A 565 16.36 -6.70 -18.16
C SER A 565 14.92 -6.27 -18.40
N ASN A 566 14.31 -5.58 -17.44
CA ASN A 566 12.94 -5.09 -17.53
C ASN A 566 12.86 -3.57 -17.79
N ASN A 567 13.96 -2.94 -18.22
CA ASN A 567 14.05 -1.50 -18.46
C ASN A 567 13.51 -0.66 -17.30
N THR A 568 13.77 -1.05 -16.04
CA THR A 568 13.18 -0.41 -14.87
C THR A 568 14.25 0.02 -13.86
N ILE A 569 14.08 1.19 -13.25
CA ILE A 569 14.83 1.63 -12.07
C ILE A 569 13.82 1.78 -10.93
N TYR A 570 14.10 1.12 -9.82
CA TYR A 570 13.38 1.31 -8.57
C TYR A 570 14.11 2.35 -7.72
N VAL A 571 13.36 3.23 -7.06
CA VAL A 571 13.91 4.27 -6.20
C VAL A 571 13.10 4.34 -4.92
N THR A 572 13.75 4.52 -3.77
CA THR A 572 13.11 4.67 -2.46
C THR A 572 13.40 6.03 -1.86
N ASP A 573 12.54 6.44 -0.94
CA ASP A 573 12.75 7.67 -0.20
C ASP A 573 12.27 7.59 1.25
N LEU A 574 12.77 8.52 2.08
CA LEU A 574 12.40 8.60 3.49
C LEU A 574 10.97 9.12 3.70
N GLY A 575 10.32 9.61 2.64
CA GLY A 575 8.89 9.94 2.61
C GLY A 575 7.96 8.73 2.59
N GLY A 576 8.50 7.51 2.63
CA GLY A 576 7.71 6.28 2.68
C GLY A 576 7.21 5.84 1.31
N SER A 577 7.91 6.23 0.24
CA SER A 577 7.55 5.86 -1.13
C SER A 577 8.59 4.96 -1.80
N ILE A 578 8.10 4.01 -2.59
CA ILE A 578 8.88 3.25 -3.57
C ILE A 578 8.36 3.67 -4.94
N TYR A 579 9.27 4.10 -5.81
CA TYR A 579 8.98 4.52 -7.17
C TYR A 579 9.55 3.51 -8.15
N ARG A 580 9.01 3.54 -9.37
CA ARG A 580 9.63 2.94 -10.54
C ARG A 580 9.60 3.92 -11.71
N CYS A 581 10.64 3.90 -12.53
CA CYS A 581 10.69 4.61 -13.81
C CYS A 581 11.50 3.80 -14.82
N ASP A 582 11.45 4.17 -16.09
CA ASP A 582 12.27 3.56 -17.12
C ASP A 582 13.76 3.94 -16.93
N LEU A 583 14.69 3.23 -17.61
CA LEU A 583 16.13 3.55 -17.56
C LEU A 583 16.49 4.96 -18.06
N ASP A 584 15.57 5.61 -18.79
CA ASP A 584 15.70 7.00 -19.25
C ASP A 584 14.98 8.01 -18.34
N GLY A 585 14.42 7.56 -17.21
CA GLY A 585 13.71 8.37 -16.23
C GLY A 585 12.24 8.64 -16.54
N LYS A 586 11.74 8.24 -17.72
CA LYS A 586 10.33 8.41 -18.08
C LYS A 586 9.43 7.41 -17.35
N ASN A 587 8.12 7.61 -17.51
CA ASN A 587 7.08 6.73 -16.93
C ASN A 587 7.22 6.54 -15.41
N LYS A 588 7.75 7.55 -14.71
CA LYS A 588 7.85 7.56 -13.24
C LYS A 588 6.45 7.37 -12.64
N SER A 589 6.31 6.34 -11.82
CA SER A 589 5.09 6.03 -11.07
C SER A 589 5.43 5.63 -9.63
N VAL A 590 4.49 5.86 -8.72
CA VAL A 590 4.59 5.41 -7.33
C VAL A 590 4.13 3.95 -7.27
N LEU A 591 5.00 3.06 -6.83
CA LEU A 591 4.71 1.64 -6.62
C LEU A 591 4.11 1.41 -5.22
N VAL A 592 4.69 2.02 -4.20
CA VAL A 592 4.23 1.96 -2.80
C VAL A 592 4.26 3.38 -2.24
N SER A 593 3.26 3.71 -1.42
CA SER A 593 3.26 4.90 -0.57
C SER A 593 2.63 4.54 0.77
N ASP A 594 3.40 4.67 1.85
CA ASP A 594 2.98 4.35 3.21
C ASP A 594 3.54 5.40 4.17
N SER A 595 2.67 6.26 4.70
CA SER A 595 3.06 7.36 5.59
C SER A 595 3.63 6.91 6.93
N ASN A 596 3.48 5.63 7.29
CA ASN A 596 4.03 5.06 8.52
C ASN A 596 5.43 4.45 8.32
N ARG A 597 6.03 4.64 7.15
CA ARG A 597 7.34 4.07 6.79
C ARG A 597 8.29 5.13 6.28
N ALA A 598 9.57 4.82 6.34
CA ALA A 598 10.62 5.59 5.71
C ALA A 598 11.60 4.61 5.07
N PHE A 599 11.63 4.55 3.74
CA PHE A 599 12.36 3.50 3.04
C PHE A 599 13.82 3.90 2.78
N THR A 600 14.73 2.96 2.97
CA THR A 600 16.17 3.09 2.70
C THR A 600 16.59 2.15 1.57
N GLY A 601 17.56 1.26 1.78
CA GLY A 601 18.10 0.39 0.74
C GLY A 601 17.05 -0.49 0.08
N ILE A 602 17.27 -0.76 -1.21
CA ILE A 602 16.37 -1.52 -2.08
C ILE A 602 17.17 -2.50 -2.94
N THR A 603 16.65 -3.70 -3.14
CA THR A 603 17.19 -4.67 -4.09
C THR A 603 16.08 -5.54 -4.70
N LEU A 604 16.43 -6.42 -5.63
CA LEU A 604 15.51 -7.31 -6.32
C LEU A 604 15.85 -8.76 -6.01
N LEU A 605 14.83 -9.55 -5.66
CA LEU A 605 14.92 -10.96 -5.31
C LEU A 605 14.17 -11.84 -6.32
#